data_AF-X1KYZ0-F1
#
_entry.id   AF-X1KYZ0-F1
#
_cell.length_a   1.000
_cell.length_b   1.000
_cell.length_c   1.000
_cell.angle_alpha   90.00
_cell.angle_beta   90.00
_cell.angle_gamma   90.00
#
_symmetry.space_group_name_H-M   'P 1'
#
loop_
_entity.id
_entity.type
_entity.pdbx_description
1 polymer ?
#
loop_
_entity_poly.entity_id
_entity_poly.type
_entity_poly.pdbx_seq_one_letter_code
_entity_poly.pdbx_strand_id
1 'polypeptide(L)'
;LTPKLAMVGGKDFGESKFNRATQAYRQPGSAFKPFIYLTALDNGFTPSNIIEDSPITFENGWSPENYEKEFSGPVTLREAFEQSINVVGVKLLDQVGIKKVINYSR
;
A
#
# COMPACT_ATOMS: atom_id res chain seq x y z
N LEU A 1 23.52 1.06 13.05
CA LEU A 1 23.11 -0.35 12.80
C LEU A 1 22.36 -0.83 14.03
N THR A 2 21.02 -0.80 13.99
CA THR A 2 20.20 -1.39 15.06
C THR A 2 20.20 -2.92 14.92
N PRO A 3 20.27 -3.68 16.02
CA PRO A 3 20.43 -5.12 15.96
C PRO A 3 19.12 -5.79 15.55
N LYS A 4 19.21 -6.85 14.76
CA LYS A 4 18.08 -7.75 14.52
C LYS A 4 17.86 -8.57 15.80
N LEU A 5 16.74 -8.35 16.47
CA LEU A 5 16.39 -9.07 17.71
C LEU A 5 16.06 -10.55 17.45
N ALA A 6 15.49 -10.88 16.28
CA ALA A 6 15.28 -12.25 15.82
C ALA A 6 15.05 -12.30 14.29
N MET A 7 15.27 -13.45 13.66
CA MET A 7 14.94 -13.71 12.26
C MET A 7 14.58 -15.18 12.06
N VAL A 8 13.46 -15.47 11.40
CA VAL A 8 13.01 -16.83 11.04
C VAL A 8 12.83 -16.92 9.53
N GLY A 9 13.62 -17.78 8.88
CA GLY A 9 13.63 -17.91 7.41
C GLY A 9 12.67 -18.95 6.84
N GLY A 10 12.10 -19.81 7.68
CA GLY A 10 11.22 -20.90 7.29
C GLY A 10 10.73 -21.67 8.51
N LYS A 11 9.76 -22.56 8.31
CA LYS A 11 9.17 -23.37 9.38
C LYS A 11 10.18 -24.37 9.97
N ASP A 12 10.95 -25.03 9.11
CA ASP A 12 11.98 -25.99 9.48
C ASP A 12 13.21 -25.81 8.58
N PHE A 13 14.37 -25.64 9.20
CA PHE A 13 15.66 -25.48 8.51
C PHE A 13 16.19 -26.80 7.92
N GLY A 14 15.82 -27.94 8.50
CA GLY A 14 16.17 -29.27 7.99
C GLY A 14 15.46 -29.59 6.67
N GLU A 15 14.20 -29.14 6.53
CA GLU A 15 13.45 -29.25 5.28
C GLU A 15 13.90 -28.22 4.23
N SER A 16 14.23 -26.99 4.64
CA SER A 16 14.63 -25.94 3.71
C SER A 16 15.54 -24.90 4.36
N LYS A 17 16.75 -24.77 3.81
CA LYS A 17 17.72 -23.73 4.22
C LYS A 17 17.47 -22.36 3.58
N PHE A 18 16.47 -22.24 2.71
CA PHE A 18 16.14 -20.98 2.04
C PHE A 18 15.49 -19.99 3.02
N ASN A 19 16.14 -18.84 3.24
CA ASN A 19 15.70 -17.84 4.21
C ASN A 19 14.72 -16.86 3.55
N ARG A 20 13.42 -17.09 3.76
CA ARG A 20 12.35 -16.26 3.21
C ARG A 20 12.34 -14.83 3.77
N ALA A 21 12.90 -14.59 4.95
CA ALA A 21 12.95 -13.25 5.54
C ALA A 21 13.95 -12.33 4.83
N THR A 22 14.94 -12.87 4.10
CA THR A 22 15.96 -12.08 3.41
C THR A 22 16.08 -12.37 1.91
N GLN A 23 15.63 -13.53 1.45
CA GLN A 23 15.87 -13.99 0.07
C GLN A 23 14.57 -14.13 -0.73
N ALA A 24 13.40 -14.21 -0.09
CA ALA A 24 12.15 -14.36 -0.83
C ALA A 24 11.67 -13.01 -1.38
N TYR A 25 11.61 -12.91 -2.70
CA TYR A 25 10.86 -11.85 -3.37
C TYR A 25 9.38 -12.19 -3.36
N ARG A 26 8.56 -11.31 -2.76
CA ARG A 26 7.10 -11.44 -2.68
C ARG A 26 6.47 -10.09 -2.95
N GLN A 27 5.25 -10.11 -3.50
CA GLN A 27 4.46 -8.89 -3.59
C GLN A 27 4.02 -8.47 -2.17
N PRO A 28 4.23 -7.21 -1.76
CA PRO A 28 3.85 -6.73 -0.43
C PRO A 28 2.34 -6.53 -0.26
N GLY A 29 1.60 -6.40 -1.37
CA GLY A 29 0.17 -6.07 -1.33
C GLY A 29 -0.08 -4.74 -0.61
N SER A 30 -1.13 -4.69 0.22
CA SER A 30 -1.50 -3.49 0.98
C SER A 30 -0.41 -2.99 1.95
N ALA A 31 0.59 -3.81 2.29
CA ALA A 31 1.75 -3.36 3.05
C ALA A 31 2.60 -2.32 2.30
N PHE A 32 2.35 -2.09 1.01
CA PHE A 32 2.97 -1.00 0.24
C PHE A 32 2.27 0.35 0.41
N LYS A 33 1.00 0.38 0.83
CA LYS A 33 0.22 1.62 0.99
C LYS A 33 0.91 2.68 1.84
N PRO A 34 1.64 2.37 2.94
CA PRO A 34 2.39 3.38 3.69
C PRO A 34 3.27 4.29 2.83
N PHE A 35 3.90 3.79 1.76
CA PHE A 35 4.70 4.64 0.86
C PHE A 35 3.84 5.63 0.08
N ILE A 36 2.64 5.22 -0.37
CA ILE A 36 1.68 6.11 -1.04
C ILE A 36 1.24 7.23 -0.09
N TYR A 37 0.80 6.86 1.11
CA TYR A 37 0.27 7.81 2.09
C TYR A 37 1.38 8.72 2.64
N LEU A 38 2.57 8.21 2.93
CA LEU A 38 3.70 9.04 3.35
C LEU A 38 4.07 10.06 2.27
N THR A 39 4.17 9.61 1.01
CA THR A 39 4.43 10.52 -0.12
C THR A 39 3.33 11.59 -0.22
N ALA A 40 2.06 11.23 -0.02
CA ALA A 40 0.96 12.19 -0.01
C ALA A 40 1.14 13.26 1.09
N LEU A 41 1.41 12.82 2.33
CA LEU A 41 1.60 13.72 3.47
C LEU A 41 2.75 14.71 3.22
N ASP A 42 3.88 14.22 2.71
CA ASP A 42 5.03 15.06 2.35
C ASP A 42 4.78 15.97 1.13
N ASN A 43 3.66 15.79 0.43
CA ASN A 43 3.21 16.61 -0.70
C ASN A 43 1.96 17.46 -0.35
N GLY A 44 1.74 17.75 0.94
CA GLY A 44 0.74 18.72 1.40
C GLY A 44 -0.65 18.13 1.66
N PHE A 45 -0.81 16.81 1.55
CA PHE A 45 -2.01 16.15 2.07
C PHE A 45 -1.94 16.05 3.60
N THR A 46 -3.10 15.92 4.20
CA THR A 46 -3.34 15.79 5.63
C THR A 46 -4.23 14.56 5.85
N PRO A 47 -4.18 13.94 7.04
CA PRO A 47 -5.06 12.81 7.34
C PRO A 47 -6.56 13.12 7.20
N SER A 48 -6.94 14.40 7.28
CA SER A 48 -8.32 14.88 7.12
C SER A 48 -8.73 15.17 5.68
N ASN A 49 -7.82 15.12 4.70
CA ASN A 49 -8.22 15.28 3.30
C ASN A 49 -9.18 14.14 2.91
N ILE A 50 -10.22 14.50 2.14
CA ILE A 50 -11.25 13.58 1.69
C ILE A 50 -10.92 13.09 0.30
N ILE A 51 -11.05 11.78 0.07
CA ILE A 51 -11.06 11.17 -1.25
C ILE A 51 -12.35 10.37 -1.37
N GLU A 52 -12.98 10.47 -2.54
CA GLU A 52 -14.18 9.70 -2.86
C GLU A 52 -13.81 8.23 -3.11
N ASP A 53 -14.30 7.33 -2.27
CA ASP A 53 -14.34 5.89 -2.54
C ASP A 53 -15.52 5.57 -3.46
N SER A 54 -15.24 5.53 -4.76
CA SER A 54 -16.23 5.30 -5.83
C SER A 54 -15.55 4.69 -7.05
N PRO A 55 -16.30 3.98 -7.93
CA PRO A 55 -15.73 3.33 -9.10
C PRO A 55 -14.84 4.27 -9.94
N ILE A 56 -13.71 3.74 -10.42
CA ILE A 56 -12.84 4.40 -11.38
C ILE A 56 -12.38 3.36 -12.41
N THR A 57 -12.30 3.76 -13.67
CA THR A 57 -11.75 2.95 -14.76
C THR A 57 -10.69 3.76 -15.47
N PHE A 58 -9.48 3.22 -15.56
CA PHE A 58 -8.36 3.85 -16.25
C PHE A 58 -8.44 3.61 -17.76
N GLU A 59 -7.70 4.41 -18.55
CA GLU A 59 -7.69 4.33 -20.03
C GLU A 59 -7.33 2.94 -20.57
N ASN A 60 -6.56 2.16 -19.82
CA ASN A 60 -6.20 0.79 -20.16
C ASN A 60 -7.30 -0.25 -19.85
N GLY A 61 -8.50 0.19 -19.42
CA GLY A 61 -9.63 -0.66 -19.07
C GLY A 61 -9.53 -1.31 -17.69
N TRP A 62 -8.53 -0.96 -16.88
CA TRP A 62 -8.41 -1.48 -15.52
C TRP A 62 -9.31 -0.72 -14.55
N SER A 63 -10.10 -1.47 -13.77
CA SER A 63 -10.98 -0.95 -12.72
C SER A 63 -10.61 -1.62 -11.39
N PRO A 64 -10.00 -0.90 -10.42
CA PRO A 64 -9.72 -1.46 -9.10
C PRO A 64 -11.00 -1.68 -8.29
N GLU A 65 -11.00 -2.72 -7.46
CA GLU A 65 -12.11 -3.03 -6.54
C GLU A 65 -11.62 -3.07 -5.09
N ASN A 66 -12.49 -2.66 -4.18
CA ASN A 66 -12.31 -2.88 -2.75
C ASN A 66 -12.49 -4.37 -2.43
N TYR A 67 -11.82 -4.84 -1.37
CA TYR A 67 -11.94 -6.23 -0.94
C TYR A 67 -13.40 -6.62 -0.60
N GLU A 68 -14.11 -5.72 0.07
CA GLU A 68 -15.53 -5.88 0.43
C GLU A 68 -16.50 -5.67 -0.75
N LYS A 69 -16.01 -5.23 -1.91
CA LYS A 69 -16.83 -4.89 -3.10
C LYS A 69 -17.92 -3.83 -2.88
N GLU A 70 -17.81 -3.09 -1.79
CA GLU A 70 -18.65 -1.94 -1.47
C GLU A 70 -17.85 -0.63 -1.59
N PHE A 71 -18.58 0.47 -1.70
CA PHE A 71 -18.04 1.82 -1.79
C PHE A 71 -18.54 2.64 -0.62
N SER A 72 -17.64 3.25 0.14
CA SER A 72 -17.96 4.05 1.31
C SER A 72 -18.29 5.52 0.98
N GLY A 73 -18.14 5.94 -0.28
CA GLY A 73 -18.31 7.34 -0.67
C GLY A 73 -17.18 8.23 -0.13
N PRO A 74 -17.45 9.45 0.34
CA PRO A 74 -16.41 10.34 0.82
C PRO A 74 -15.80 9.83 2.13
N VAL A 75 -14.50 9.55 2.11
CA VAL A 75 -13.74 9.11 3.30
C VAL A 75 -12.48 9.95 3.47
N THR A 76 -12.03 10.11 4.72
CA THR A 76 -10.74 10.75 5.02
C THR A 76 -9.56 9.84 4.64
N LEU A 77 -8.39 10.43 4.38
CA LEU A 77 -7.16 9.66 4.18
C LEU A 77 -6.84 8.78 5.40
N ARG A 78 -7.16 9.23 6.61
CA ARG A 78 -7.04 8.42 7.83
C ARG A 78 -7.88 7.15 7.75
N GLU A 79 -9.18 7.29 7.52
CA GLU A 79 -10.11 6.15 7.44
C GLU A 79 -9.73 5.20 6.31
N ALA A 80 -9.38 5.74 5.14
CA ALA A 80 -8.96 4.94 4.00
C ALA A 80 -7.67 4.15 4.25
N PHE A 81 -6.72 4.72 5.01
CA PHE A 81 -5.52 4.02 5.42
C PHE A 81 -5.82 2.92 6.45
N GLU A 82 -6.60 3.25 7.48
CA GLU A 82 -6.98 2.34 8.57
C GLU A 82 -7.75 1.13 8.06
N GLN A 83 -8.71 1.34 7.14
CA GLN A 83 -9.51 0.28 6.53
C GLN A 83 -8.85 -0.34 5.30
N SER A 84 -7.69 0.17 4.87
CA SER A 84 -7.00 -0.29 3.68
C SER A 84 -7.91 -0.31 2.44
N ILE A 85 -8.64 0.78 2.20
CA ILE A 85 -9.51 0.93 1.02
C ILE A 85 -8.62 0.93 -0.24
N ASN A 86 -8.93 0.07 -1.21
CA ASN A 86 -8.06 -0.13 -2.39
C ASN A 86 -8.23 1.00 -3.39
N VAL A 87 -9.47 1.33 -3.70
CA VAL A 87 -9.82 2.34 -4.70
C VAL A 87 -9.27 3.71 -4.28
N VAL A 88 -9.41 4.08 -3.01
CA VAL A 88 -8.81 5.32 -2.47
C VAL A 88 -7.29 5.29 -2.55
N GLY A 89 -6.64 4.17 -2.23
CA GLY A 89 -5.19 4.04 -2.37
C GLY A 89 -4.71 4.23 -3.82
N VAL A 90 -5.47 3.74 -4.79
CA VAL A 90 -5.18 3.91 -6.23
C VAL A 90 -5.42 5.34 -6.68
N LYS A 91 -6.53 5.97 -6.28
CA LYS A 91 -6.81 7.39 -6.59
C LYS A 91 -5.75 8.31 -5.97
N LEU A 92 -5.32 8.04 -4.74
CA LEU A 92 -4.26 8.80 -4.08
C LEU A 92 -2.92 8.63 -4.80
N LEU A 93 -2.56 7.42 -5.22
CA LEU A 93 -1.37 7.16 -6.02
C LEU A 93 -1.37 7.96 -7.33
N ASP A 94 -2.52 8.01 -8.01
CA ASP A 94 -2.70 8.77 -9.25
C ASP A 94 -2.53 10.28 -9.01
N GLN A 95 -3.15 10.83 -7.96
CA GLN A 95 -3.04 12.25 -7.58
C GLN A 95 -1.61 12.66 -7.18
N VAL A 96 -0.91 11.80 -6.42
CA VAL A 96 0.45 12.08 -5.93
C VAL A 96 1.49 11.87 -7.03
N GLY A 97 1.26 10.90 -7.89
CA GLY A 97 2.11 10.53 -9.01
C GLY A 97 3.04 9.34 -8.70
N ILE A 98 2.97 8.33 -9.57
CA ILE A 98 3.69 7.04 -9.44
C ILE A 98 5.19 7.23 -9.23
N LYS A 99 5.82 8.17 -9.95
CA LYS A 99 7.28 8.40 -9.86
C LYS A 99 7.72 8.83 -8.46
N LYS A 100 6.93 9.68 -7.78
CA LYS A 100 7.25 10.14 -6.43
C LYS A 100 7.17 8.99 -5.43
N VAL A 101 6.11 8.18 -5.52
CA VAL A 101 5.93 7.01 -4.64
C VAL A 101 7.04 5.97 -4.84
N ILE A 102 7.44 5.70 -6.08
CA ILE A 102 8.57 4.79 -6.36
C ILE A 102 9.87 5.31 -5.73
N ASN A 103 10.10 6.62 -5.74
CA ASN A 103 11.28 7.20 -5.11
C ASN A 103 11.26 7.07 -3.58
N TYR A 104 10.08 7.13 -2.95
CA TYR A 104 9.91 6.91 -1.51
C TYR A 104 10.10 5.46 -1.07
N SER A 105 9.86 4.49 -1.97
CA SER A 105 9.95 3.07 -1.65
C SER A 105 11.31 2.43 -1.92
N ARG A 106 12.32 3.23 -2.29
CA ARG A 106 13.69 2.77 -2.57
C ARG A 106 14.57 2.90 -1.34
#